data_AF-A0A143XAS1-F1
#
_entry.id   AF-A0A143XAS1-F1
#
_cell.length_a   1.000
_cell.length_b   1.000
_cell.length_c   1.000
_cell.angle_alpha   90.00
_cell.angle_beta   90.00
_cell.angle_gamma   90.00
#
_symmetry.space_group_name_H-M   'P 1'
#
loop_
_entity.id
_entity.type
_entity.pdbx_description
1 polymer ?
#
loop_
_entity_poly.entity_id
_entity_poly.type
_entity_poly.pdbx_seq_one_letter_code
_entity_poly.pdbx_strand_id
1 'polypeptide(L)'
;MQGGSYNVGIRGQSDMRKLILQRQFVFVIYERWSAVESRLVFGVELDGRERVNGEVVCRSDAQKNEIRCKHGFELTRIEGSYAYRCSYMKSILIKCFAGRF
;
A
#
# COMPACT_ATOMS: atom_id res chain seq x y z
N MET A 1 10.66 -17.37 1.06
CA MET A 1 9.21 -17.06 0.89
C MET A 1 9.04 -16.43 -0.48
N GLN A 2 8.39 -17.11 -1.41
CA GLN A 2 8.25 -16.66 -2.80
C GLN A 2 7.28 -15.49 -2.87
N GLY A 3 7.77 -14.32 -3.32
CA GLY A 3 6.96 -13.14 -3.59
C GLY A 3 6.14 -13.37 -4.86
N GLY A 4 4.88 -13.74 -4.69
CA GLY A 4 3.90 -13.75 -5.78
C GLY A 4 3.76 -12.33 -6.33
N SER A 5 4.27 -12.11 -7.53
CA SER A 5 4.06 -10.87 -8.29
C SER A 5 2.63 -10.86 -8.81
N TYR A 6 1.70 -10.32 -8.00
CA TYR A 6 0.35 -10.02 -8.46
C TYR A 6 0.43 -8.82 -9.41
N ASN A 7 0.59 -9.10 -10.71
CA ASN A 7 0.40 -8.13 -11.78
C ASN A 7 -1.09 -7.76 -11.86
N VAL A 8 -1.57 -6.98 -10.90
CA VAL A 8 -2.88 -6.33 -10.95
C VAL A 8 -2.79 -5.21 -11.98
N GLY A 9 -3.54 -5.32 -13.08
CA GLY A 9 -3.65 -4.28 -14.10
C GLY A 9 -4.27 -3.02 -13.50
N ILE A 10 -3.45 -2.09 -13.05
CA ILE A 10 -3.94 -0.77 -12.60
C ILE A 10 -3.93 0.15 -13.83
N ARG A 11 -4.99 0.07 -14.64
CA ARG A 11 -5.12 0.89 -15.85
C ARG A 11 -5.27 2.36 -15.43
N GLY A 12 -4.40 3.24 -15.94
CA GLY A 12 -4.50 4.70 -15.73
C GLY A 12 -3.97 5.25 -14.39
N GLN A 13 -3.23 4.49 -13.58
CA GLN A 13 -2.69 4.98 -12.29
C GLN A 13 -1.19 4.68 -12.14
N SER A 14 -0.39 5.15 -13.10
CA SER A 14 1.07 5.01 -13.14
C SER A 14 1.76 5.58 -11.89
N ASP A 15 1.29 6.71 -11.38
CA ASP A 15 1.85 7.39 -10.21
C ASP A 15 1.65 6.55 -8.93
N MET A 16 0.52 5.83 -8.86
CA MET A 16 0.18 4.96 -7.73
C MET A 16 0.97 3.65 -7.77
N ARG A 17 1.17 3.06 -8.96
CA ARG A 17 2.10 1.92 -9.13
C ARG A 17 3.52 2.30 -8.72
N LYS A 18 3.98 3.48 -9.11
CA LYS A 18 5.29 4.00 -8.72
C LYS A 18 5.39 4.18 -7.21
N LEU A 19 4.36 4.73 -6.56
CA LEU A 19 4.31 4.87 -5.10
C LEU A 19 4.49 3.51 -4.38
N ILE A 20 3.82 2.47 -4.87
CA ILE A 20 3.86 1.12 -4.28
C ILE A 20 5.20 0.44 -4.53
N LEU A 21 5.73 0.51 -5.75
CA LEU A 21 7.00 -0.13 -6.11
C LEU A 21 8.22 0.53 -5.46
N GLN A 22 8.15 1.84 -5.19
CA GLN A 22 9.25 2.59 -4.60
C GLN A 22 9.28 2.55 -3.06
N ARG A 23 8.26 1.98 -2.37
CA ARG A 23 8.13 2.10 -0.91
C ARG A 23 7.81 0.81 -0.18
N GLN A 24 8.17 0.77 1.11
CA GLN A 24 7.92 -0.34 2.04
C GLN A 24 6.47 -0.32 2.57
N PHE A 25 5.52 -0.63 1.68
CA PHE A 25 4.17 -1.00 2.15
C PHE A 25 4.23 -2.38 2.80
N VAL A 26 3.63 -2.52 3.99
CA VAL A 26 3.44 -3.85 4.61
C VAL A 26 2.41 -4.65 3.80
N PHE A 27 1.32 -3.97 3.44
CA PHE A 27 0.33 -4.48 2.51
C PHE A 27 -0.54 -3.36 1.95
N VAL A 28 -1.21 -3.69 0.86
CA VAL A 28 -2.19 -2.87 0.14
C VAL A 28 -3.43 -3.71 -0.12
N ILE A 29 -4.60 -3.09 -0.11
CA ILE A 29 -5.89 -3.73 -0.39
C ILE A 29 -6.43 -3.12 -1.68
N TYR A 30 -6.77 -4.01 -2.61
CA TYR A 30 -7.45 -3.66 -3.83
C TYR A 30 -8.88 -4.18 -3.79
N GLU A 31 -9.82 -3.34 -4.23
CA GLU A 31 -11.16 -3.75 -4.59
C GLU A 31 -11.16 -4.14 -6.07
N ARG A 32 -11.66 -5.34 -6.38
CA ARG A 32 -11.76 -5.83 -7.76
C ARG A 32 -13.09 -5.37 -8.35
N TRP A 33 -13.04 -4.52 -9.37
CA TRP A 33 -14.24 -4.05 -10.09
C TRP A 33 -14.58 -4.94 -11.28
N SER A 34 -13.57 -5.52 -11.93
CA SER A 34 -13.75 -6.44 -13.04
C SER A 34 -12.64 -7.48 -13.10
N ALA A 35 -12.65 -8.35 -14.12
CA ALA A 35 -11.59 -9.33 -14.30
C ALA A 35 -10.20 -8.70 -14.47
N VAL A 36 -10.15 -7.50 -15.05
CA VAL A 36 -8.91 -6.79 -15.45
C VAL A 36 -8.71 -5.45 -14.75
N GLU A 37 -9.72 -4.96 -14.01
CA GLU A 37 -9.65 -3.70 -13.29
C GLU A 37 -9.78 -3.89 -11.79
N SER A 38 -8.92 -3.20 -11.04
CA SER A 38 -8.96 -3.16 -9.58
C SER A 38 -8.54 -1.78 -9.10
N ARG A 39 -9.19 -1.31 -8.05
CA ARG A 39 -8.94 -0.01 -7.42
C ARG A 39 -8.24 -0.22 -6.09
N LEU A 40 -7.15 0.52 -5.85
CA LEU A 40 -6.56 0.57 -4.51
C LEU A 40 -7.53 1.30 -3.59
N VAL A 41 -7.87 0.69 -2.46
CA VAL A 41 -8.76 1.29 -1.47
C VAL A 41 -8.02 1.60 -0.16
N PHE A 42 -6.97 0.84 0.16
CA PHE A 42 -6.23 1.01 1.40
C PHE A 42 -4.76 0.60 1.29
N GLY A 43 -3.86 1.35 1.94
CA GLY A 43 -2.45 1.02 2.06
C GLY A 43 -1.94 1.22 3.48
N VAL A 44 -1.07 0.30 3.93
CA VAL A 44 -0.36 0.41 5.20
C VAL A 44 1.13 0.55 4.96
N GLU A 45 1.70 1.66 5.41
CA GLU A 45 3.13 1.95 5.32
C GLU A 45 3.78 1.84 6.71
N LEU A 46 4.98 1.25 6.76
CA LEU A 46 5.80 1.34 7.96
C LEU A 46 6.39 2.73 8.10
N ASP A 47 6.36 3.21 9.33
CA ASP A 47 7.06 4.42 9.68
C ASP A 47 8.56 4.18 9.65
N GLY A 48 9.22 4.64 8.61
CA GLY A 48 10.67 4.74 8.58
C GLY A 48 11.11 5.65 9.72
N ARG A 49 11.88 5.12 10.67
CA ARG A 49 12.47 5.87 11.80
C ARG A 49 13.43 6.98 11.37
N GLU A 50 13.60 7.21 10.08
CA GLU A 50 14.44 8.26 9.48
C GLU A 50 13.84 9.67 9.60
N ARG A 51 13.07 9.93 10.66
CA ARG A 51 12.57 11.25 11.01
C ARG A 51 13.65 12.06 11.71
N VAL A 52 14.71 12.38 10.97
CA VAL A 52 15.57 13.51 11.29
C VAL A 52 15.20 14.60 10.29
N ASN A 53 14.38 15.55 10.75
CA ASN A 53 13.80 16.69 10.02
C ASN A 53 14.60 17.15 8.79
N GLY A 54 14.13 16.79 7.59
CA GLY A 54 14.69 17.27 6.33
C GLY A 54 13.58 17.56 5.30
N GLU A 55 13.83 18.55 4.43
CA GLU A 55 12.89 18.96 3.36
C GLU A 55 12.40 17.81 2.47
N VAL A 56 13.25 16.77 2.31
CA VAL A 56 12.94 15.56 1.53
C VAL A 56 11.72 14.82 2.08
N VAL A 57 11.57 14.76 3.40
CA VAL A 57 10.44 14.07 4.06
C VAL A 57 9.15 14.84 3.83
N CYS A 58 9.20 16.17 3.93
CA CYS A 58 8.04 17.03 3.73
C CYS A 58 7.52 16.97 2.28
N ARG A 59 8.43 17.03 1.29
CA ARG A 59 8.07 16.88 -0.13
C ARG A 59 7.49 15.48 -0.43
N SER A 60 8.06 14.45 0.19
CA SER A 60 7.60 13.07 0.08
C SER A 60 6.18 12.90 0.64
N ASP A 61 5.89 13.44 1.82
CA ASP A 61 4.56 13.34 2.43
C ASP A 61 3.52 14.19 1.68
N ALA A 62 3.91 15.36 1.17
CA ALA A 62 3.05 16.17 0.30
C ALA A 62 2.64 15.41 -0.97
N GLN A 63 3.61 14.76 -1.65
CA GLN A 63 3.34 13.96 -2.84
C GLN A 63 2.41 12.77 -2.53
N LYS A 64 2.57 12.12 -1.38
CA LYS A 64 1.68 11.04 -0.96
C LYS A 64 0.26 11.53 -0.72
N ASN A 65 0.09 12.68 -0.07
CA ASN A 65 -1.21 13.28 0.15
C ASN A 65 -1.87 13.66 -1.18
N GLU A 66 -1.12 14.19 -2.14
CA GLU A 66 -1.64 14.49 -3.47
C GLU A 66 -2.15 13.24 -4.18
N ILE A 67 -1.34 12.15 -4.20
CA ILE A 67 -1.73 10.88 -4.80
C ILE A 67 -2.94 10.28 -4.06
N ARG A 68 -2.97 10.38 -2.72
CA ARG A 68 -4.09 9.95 -1.88
C ARG A 68 -5.39 10.68 -2.26
N CYS A 69 -5.34 12.00 -2.35
CA CYS A 69 -6.49 12.83 -2.74
C CYS A 69 -6.93 12.55 -4.18
N LYS A 70 -5.98 12.41 -5.11
CA LYS A 70 -6.23 12.16 -6.53
C LYS A 70 -6.94 10.82 -6.79
N HIS A 71 -6.57 9.77 -6.05
CA HIS A 71 -7.09 8.41 -6.30
C HIS A 71 -8.13 7.95 -5.27
N GLY A 72 -8.31 8.70 -4.18
CA GLY A 72 -9.35 8.47 -3.17
C GLY A 72 -9.17 7.14 -2.43
N PHE A 73 -7.93 6.76 -2.13
CA PHE A 73 -7.62 5.60 -1.28
C PHE A 73 -7.17 6.10 0.11
N GLU A 74 -7.26 5.23 1.11
CA GLU A 74 -6.80 5.55 2.45
C GLU A 74 -5.37 5.04 2.67
N LEU A 75 -4.54 5.87 3.32
CA LEU A 75 -3.15 5.54 3.64
C LEU A 75 -2.93 5.72 5.14
N THR A 76 -2.59 4.63 5.82
CA THR A 76 -2.29 4.64 7.24
C THR A 76 -0.84 4.27 7.49
N ARG A 77 -0.18 5.06 8.34
CA ARG A 77 1.20 4.86 8.75
C ARG A 77 1.23 4.24 10.13
N ILE A 78 2.07 3.23 10.32
CA ILE A 78 2.19 2.52 11.59
C ILE A 78 3.65 2.48 12.03
N GLU A 79 3.89 2.56 13.34
CA GLU A 79 5.25 2.45 13.86
C GLU A 79 5.87 1.09 13.47
N GLY A 80 7.17 1.08 13.16
CA GLY A 80 7.88 -0.14 12.73
C GLY A 80 7.77 -1.31 13.72
N SER A 81 7.57 -1.03 15.01
CA SER A 81 7.30 -2.04 16.05
C SER A 81 6.06 -2.90 15.77
N TYR A 82 5.09 -2.39 15.00
CA TYR A 82 3.87 -3.10 14.62
C TYR A 82 4.01 -3.89 13.30
N ALA A 83 5.14 -3.83 12.61
CA ALA A 83 5.34 -4.47 11.30
C ALA A 83 5.02 -5.97 11.32
N TYR A 84 5.45 -6.67 12.36
CA TYR A 84 5.20 -8.11 12.51
C TYR A 84 3.71 -8.40 12.75
N ARG A 85 3.03 -7.55 13.55
CA ARG A 85 1.58 -7.67 13.79
C ARG A 85 0.78 -7.45 12.52
N CYS A 86 1.16 -6.48 11.70
CA CYS A 86 0.50 -6.23 10.42
C CYS A 86 0.79 -7.32 9.39
N SER A 87 1.98 -7.93 9.42
CA SER A 87 2.27 -9.13 8.63
C SER A 87 1.41 -10.32 9.07
N TYR A 88 1.20 -10.50 10.37
CA TYR A 88 0.31 -11.53 10.90
C TYR A 88 -1.15 -11.28 10.49
N MET A 89 -1.64 -10.06 10.64
CA MET A 89 -2.97 -9.65 10.18
C MET A 89 -3.15 -9.90 8.68
N LYS A 90 -2.15 -9.57 7.85
CA LYS A 90 -2.15 -9.88 6.42
C LYS A 90 -2.33 -11.38 6.17
N SER A 91 -1.66 -12.24 6.94
CA SER A 91 -1.80 -13.69 6.80
C SER A 91 -3.22 -14.18 7.13
N ILE A 92 -3.87 -13.58 8.14
CA ILE A 92 -5.26 -13.87 8.49
C ILE A 92 -6.18 -13.42 7.36
N LEU A 93 -6.04 -12.19 6.88
CA LEU A 93 -6.85 -11.64 5.80
C LEU A 93 -6.74 -12.51 4.54
N ILE A 94 -5.53 -12.88 4.14
CA ILE A 94 -5.33 -13.79 2.99
C ILE A 94 -6.08 -15.10 3.23
N LYS A 95 -5.97 -15.74 4.41
CA LYS A 95 -6.70 -16.99 4.70
C LYS A 95 -8.22 -16.82 4.65
N CYS A 96 -8.75 -15.73 5.19
CA CYS A 96 -10.19 -15.44 5.19
C CYS A 96 -10.75 -15.24 3.78
N PHE A 97 -9.95 -14.70 2.86
CA PHE A 97 -10.38 -14.38 1.49
C PHE A 97 -9.92 -15.39 0.44
N ALA A 98 -8.92 -16.23 0.71
CA ALA A 98 -8.36 -17.19 -0.25
C ALA A 98 -9.33 -18.30 -0.67
N GLY A 99 -10.36 -18.59 0.13
CA GLY A 99 -11.40 -19.58 -0.19
C GLY A 99 -12.71 -18.99 -0.70
N ARG A 100 -12.77 -17.68 -0.96
CA ARG A 100 -14.02 -16.96 -1.29
C ARG A 100 -14.02 -16.32 -2.69
N PHE A 101 -13.07 -16.69 -3.56
CA PHE A 101 -12.99 -16.24 -4.95
C PHE A 101 -12.59 -17.38 -5.87
#